data_AF-G3B2X3-F1
#
_entry.id   AF-G3B2X3-F1
#
_cell.length_a   1.000
_cell.length_b   1.000
_cell.length_c   1.000
_cell.angle_alpha   90.00
_cell.angle_beta   90.00
_cell.angle_gamma   90.00
#
_symmetry.space_group_name_H-M   'P 1'
#
loop_
_entity.id
_entity.type
_entity.pdbx_description
1 polymer ?
#
loop_
_entity_poly.entity_id
_entity_poly.type
_entity_poly.pdbx_seq_one_letter_code
_entity_poly.pdbx_strand_id
1 'polypeptide(L)'
;MVICTLVGVPGFLAVWSGDLTVGDENGSMAFFILLAKMPGWIIAFVLIFTITICTCTFDSLQSAFVSTISNDIFRNRFKTIWARAMVVIMIVPIVVLAVKVADNILQIYLIADLISSSIIPIIFLGLSDRFFWFLTGVDVMVGGLGALVAIFIFGTVYYGTAKEGGKLLLIWNGLYDPEDWGAFGAFEIAPFGGILIALVCVVARVGAIWVYCKITKKPFRALQRPVPVEIVEEEFDSAYGSTNAKSDD
;
A
#
# COMPACT_ATOMS: atom_id res chain seq x y z
N MET A 1 -8.53 -3.84 -13.57
CA MET A 1 -9.22 -4.36 -14.77
C MET A 1 -9.07 -3.42 -15.96
N VAL A 2 -9.69 -2.23 -15.98
CA VAL A 2 -9.60 -1.29 -17.15
C VAL A 2 -8.16 -0.89 -17.47
N ILE A 3 -7.33 -0.65 -16.46
CA ILE A 3 -5.93 -0.24 -16.64
C ILE A 3 -5.11 -1.41 -17.22
N CYS A 4 -5.27 -2.62 -16.68
CA CYS A 4 -4.58 -3.82 -17.18
C CYS A 4 -4.96 -4.13 -18.63
N THR A 5 -6.24 -3.96 -19.00
CA THR A 5 -6.67 -4.15 -20.38
C THR A 5 -6.05 -3.10 -21.31
N LEU A 6 -5.97 -1.83 -20.89
CA LEU A 6 -5.35 -0.77 -21.70
C LEU A 6 -3.82 -0.95 -21.84
N VAL A 7 -3.14 -1.37 -20.77
CA VAL A 7 -1.69 -1.65 -20.79
C VAL A 7 -1.36 -2.94 -21.57
N GLY A 8 -2.31 -3.88 -21.69
CA GLY A 8 -2.15 -5.11 -22.48
C GLY A 8 -2.36 -4.92 -23.99
N VAL A 9 -3.06 -3.88 -24.43
CA VAL A 9 -3.33 -3.60 -25.86
C VAL A 9 -2.06 -3.50 -26.72
N PRO A 10 -0.97 -2.82 -26.31
CA PRO A 10 0.29 -2.82 -27.04
C PRO A 10 0.88 -4.22 -27.27
N GLY A 11 0.74 -5.13 -26.30
CA GLY A 11 1.19 -6.51 -26.44
C GLY A 11 0.40 -7.27 -27.51
N PHE A 12 -0.93 -7.13 -27.50
CA PHE A 12 -1.80 -7.73 -28.53
C PHE A 12 -1.51 -7.16 -29.93
N LEU A 13 -1.30 -5.84 -30.03
CA LEU A 13 -0.96 -5.17 -31.29
C LEU A 13 0.41 -5.60 -31.82
N ALA A 14 1.39 -5.86 -30.95
CA ALA A 14 2.72 -6.31 -31.35
C ALA A 14 2.71 -7.72 -31.95
N VAL A 15 1.93 -8.63 -31.35
CA VAL A 15 1.72 -9.98 -31.89
C VAL A 15 0.95 -9.92 -33.21
N TRP A 16 -0.05 -9.03 -33.32
CA TRP A 16 -0.83 -8.88 -34.55
C TRP A 16 -0.04 -8.23 -35.70
N SER A 17 0.88 -7.32 -35.39
CA SER A 17 1.83 -6.71 -36.35
C SER A 17 2.87 -7.73 -36.88
N GLY A 18 3.00 -8.90 -36.23
CA GLY A 18 3.97 -9.93 -36.58
C GLY A 18 5.39 -9.63 -36.09
N ASP A 19 5.59 -8.58 -35.29
CA ASP A 19 6.88 -8.15 -34.76
C ASP A 19 7.28 -8.93 -33.49
N LEU A 20 6.34 -9.64 -32.86
CA LEU A 20 6.55 -10.46 -31.67
C LEU A 20 5.84 -11.80 -31.79
N THR A 21 6.51 -12.88 -31.37
CA THR A 21 5.91 -14.22 -31.30
C THR A 21 5.28 -14.46 -29.93
N VAL A 22 4.24 -15.30 -29.88
CA VAL A 22 3.53 -15.61 -28.63
C VAL A 22 4.48 -16.37 -27.69
N GLY A 23 4.86 -15.75 -26.57
CA GLY A 23 5.74 -16.34 -25.55
C GLY A 23 7.21 -15.90 -25.62
N ASP A 24 7.54 -14.85 -26.37
CA ASP A 24 8.89 -14.28 -26.41
C ASP A 24 9.28 -13.63 -25.07
N GLU A 25 10.54 -13.82 -24.67
CA GLU A 25 11.14 -13.33 -23.42
C GLU A 25 11.11 -11.78 -23.34
N ASN A 26 11.04 -11.13 -24.51
CA ASN A 26 10.97 -9.68 -24.66
C ASN A 26 9.54 -9.10 -24.60
N GLY A 27 8.52 -9.89 -24.22
CA GLY A 27 7.13 -9.45 -24.16
C GLY A 27 6.90 -8.17 -23.33
N SER A 28 7.69 -7.98 -22.26
CA SER A 28 7.66 -6.76 -21.43
C SER A 28 8.09 -5.48 -22.16
N MET A 29 8.83 -5.61 -23.26
CA MET A 29 9.31 -4.49 -24.10
C MET A 29 8.47 -4.26 -25.36
N ALA A 30 7.35 -4.97 -25.52
CA ALA A 30 6.49 -4.91 -26.70
C ALA A 30 6.06 -3.48 -27.09
N PHE A 31 5.78 -2.63 -26.09
CA PHE A 31 5.46 -1.22 -26.31
C PHE A 31 6.61 -0.44 -26.97
N PHE A 32 7.84 -0.63 -26.51
CA PHE A 32 9.02 0.07 -27.05
C PHE A 32 9.42 -0.46 -28.44
N ILE A 33 9.23 -1.76 -28.69
CA ILE A 33 9.46 -2.38 -30.00
C ILE A 33 8.51 -1.79 -31.04
N LEU A 34 7.22 -1.65 -30.71
CA LEU A 34 6.24 -0.99 -31.57
C LEU A 34 6.55 0.49 -31.76
N LEU A 35 6.97 1.18 -30.70
CA LEU A 35 7.31 2.60 -30.75
C LEU A 35 8.50 2.87 -31.69
N ALA A 36 9.50 1.97 -31.72
CA ALA A 36 10.68 2.10 -32.57
C ALA A 36 10.36 2.04 -34.08
N LYS A 37 9.19 1.54 -34.48
CA LYS A 37 8.73 1.47 -35.87
C LYS A 37 7.93 2.71 -36.31
N MET A 38 7.55 3.58 -35.37
CA MET A 38 6.75 4.78 -35.64
C MET A 38 7.61 5.96 -36.11
N PRO A 39 7.04 6.96 -36.80
CA PRO A 39 7.79 8.14 -37.21
C PRO A 39 8.37 8.91 -36.01
N GLY A 40 9.57 9.46 -36.18
CA GLY A 40 10.37 10.03 -35.08
C GLY A 40 9.72 11.16 -34.29
N TRP A 41 8.82 11.94 -34.89
CA TRP A 41 8.03 12.94 -34.15
C TRP A 41 7.15 12.26 -33.08
N ILE A 42 6.47 11.16 -33.40
CA ILE A 42 5.57 10.48 -32.46
C ILE A 42 6.38 9.87 -31.31
N ILE A 43 7.54 9.29 -31.61
CA ILE A 43 8.49 8.78 -30.60
C ILE A 43 8.87 9.89 -29.62
N ALA A 44 9.29 11.05 -30.14
CA ALA A 44 9.68 12.19 -29.31
C ALA A 44 8.52 12.67 -28.41
N PHE A 45 7.32 12.79 -28.98
CA PHE A 45 6.13 13.19 -28.24
C PHE A 45 5.81 12.21 -27.10
N VAL A 46 5.72 10.90 -27.39
CA VAL A 46 5.37 9.88 -26.40
C VAL A 46 6.43 9.80 -25.29
N LEU A 47 7.72 9.89 -25.62
CA LEU A 47 8.79 9.88 -24.62
C LEU A 47 8.73 11.10 -23.70
N ILE A 48 8.52 12.30 -24.24
CA ILE A 48 8.40 13.53 -23.43
C ILE A 48 7.20 13.41 -22.46
N PHE A 49 6.04 12.97 -22.95
CA PHE A 49 4.86 12.77 -22.11
C PHE A 49 5.08 11.71 -21.04
N THR A 50 5.71 10.59 -21.40
CA THR A 50 6.04 9.50 -20.45
C THR A 50 6.96 10.00 -19.35
N ILE A 51 8.04 10.69 -19.69
CA ILE A 51 8.98 11.26 -18.72
C ILE A 51 8.26 12.27 -17.81
N THR A 52 7.44 13.15 -18.39
CA THR A 52 6.69 14.17 -17.63
C THR A 52 5.72 13.53 -16.64
N ILE A 53 4.97 12.50 -17.04
CA ILE A 53 4.05 11.76 -16.17
C ILE A 53 4.80 11.02 -15.07
N CYS A 54 5.93 10.37 -15.41
CA CYS A 54 6.78 9.71 -14.43
C CYS A 54 7.29 10.73 -13.39
N THR A 55 7.85 11.85 -13.81
CA THR A 55 8.34 12.91 -12.91
C THR A 55 7.24 13.45 -12.00
N CYS A 56 6.05 13.72 -12.54
CA CYS A 56 4.90 14.18 -11.76
C CYS A 56 4.43 13.14 -10.72
N THR A 57 4.42 11.86 -11.10
CA THR A 57 4.04 10.75 -10.22
C THR A 57 5.06 10.57 -9.09
N PHE A 58 6.36 10.59 -9.42
CA PHE A 58 7.42 10.46 -8.42
C PHE A 58 7.40 11.60 -7.39
N ASP A 59 7.18 12.84 -7.82
CA ASP A 59 7.07 14.00 -6.93
C ASP A 59 5.86 13.89 -5.98
N SER A 60 4.70 13.46 -6.52
CA SER A 60 3.49 13.23 -5.72
C SER A 60 3.67 12.12 -4.68
N LEU A 61 4.32 11.01 -5.06
CA LEU A 61 4.62 9.91 -4.13
C LEU A 61 5.60 10.37 -3.04
N GLN A 62 6.66 11.09 -3.41
CA GLN A 62 7.69 11.53 -2.48
C GLN A 62 7.13 12.49 -1.42
N SER A 63 6.29 13.45 -1.84
CA SER A 63 5.63 14.36 -0.91
C SER A 63 4.64 13.64 0.02
N ALA A 64 3.91 12.64 -0.48
CA ALA A 64 3.00 11.82 0.33
C ALA A 64 3.74 11.00 1.40
N PHE A 65 4.85 10.35 1.04
CA PHE A 65 5.67 9.59 2.00
C PHE A 65 6.24 10.50 3.09
N VAL A 66 6.78 11.66 2.71
CA VAL A 66 7.39 12.61 3.65
C VAL A 66 6.33 13.20 4.58
N SER A 67 5.13 13.50 4.08
CA SER A 67 4.01 13.98 4.90
C SER A 67 3.57 12.94 5.92
N THR A 68 3.43 11.68 5.50
CA THR A 68 3.03 10.57 6.39
C THR A 68 4.06 10.37 7.50
N ILE A 69 5.34 10.30 7.15
CA ILE A 69 6.42 10.12 8.12
C ILE A 69 6.53 11.32 9.07
N SER A 70 6.43 12.55 8.54
CA SER A 70 6.49 13.77 9.35
C SER A 70 5.32 13.87 10.33
N ASN A 71 4.13 13.47 9.90
CA ASN A 71 2.94 13.51 10.75
C ASN A 71 2.98 12.39 11.82
N ASP A 72 3.31 11.17 11.43
CA ASP A 72 3.28 9.99 12.32
C ASP A 72 4.43 9.98 13.33
N ILE A 73 5.65 10.35 12.92
CA ILE A 73 6.83 10.26 13.78
C ILE A 73 7.10 11.57 14.53
N PHE A 74 6.86 12.72 13.90
CA PHE A 74 7.34 14.01 14.41
C PHE A 74 6.24 14.94 14.97
N ARG A 75 4.98 14.48 15.04
CA ARG A 75 3.87 15.14 15.76
C ARG A 75 3.79 16.65 15.49
N ASN A 76 4.05 17.04 14.23
CA ASN A 76 4.00 18.39 13.67
C ASN A 76 4.86 19.49 14.35
N ARG A 77 6.00 19.15 14.97
CA ARG A 77 6.82 20.14 15.72
C ARG A 77 8.08 20.66 15.01
N PHE A 78 8.32 20.37 13.74
CA PHE A 78 9.60 20.70 13.09
C PHE A 78 9.53 21.51 11.78
N LYS A 79 10.55 22.38 11.63
CA LYS A 79 10.80 23.28 10.49
C LYS A 79 10.80 22.53 9.16
N THR A 80 10.30 23.18 8.10
CA THR A 80 10.24 22.71 6.69
C THR A 80 11.57 22.14 6.15
N ILE A 81 12.70 22.54 6.75
CA ILE A 81 14.04 22.03 6.42
C ILE A 81 14.17 20.51 6.65
N TRP A 82 13.48 19.96 7.67
CA TRP A 82 13.53 18.53 8.02
C TRP A 82 12.74 17.66 7.03
N ALA A 83 11.64 18.19 6.49
CA ALA A 83 10.89 17.53 5.44
C ALA A 83 11.76 17.35 4.18
N ARG A 84 12.52 18.38 3.79
CA ARG A 84 13.44 18.31 2.64
C ARG A 84 14.63 17.38 2.88
N ALA A 85 15.13 17.27 4.10
CA ALA A 85 16.19 16.31 4.43
C ALA A 85 15.70 14.86 4.36
N MET A 86 14.47 14.59 4.83
CA MET A 86 13.81 13.28 4.72
C MET A 86 13.67 12.81 3.26
N VAL A 87 13.24 13.71 2.38
CA VAL A 87 13.15 13.50 0.92
C VAL A 87 14.48 12.96 0.36
N VAL A 88 15.59 13.62 0.69
CA VAL A 88 16.93 13.27 0.18
C VAL A 88 17.43 11.95 0.80
N ILE A 89 17.17 11.71 2.07
CA ILE A 89 17.54 10.44 2.71
C ILE A 89 16.76 9.27 2.09
N MET A 90 15.50 9.49 1.73
CA MET A 90 14.64 8.46 1.15
C MET A 90 14.97 8.16 -0.33
N ILE A 91 15.40 9.15 -1.12
CA ILE A 91 15.69 8.93 -2.54
C ILE A 91 16.92 8.04 -2.77
N VAL A 92 17.91 8.11 -1.87
CA VAL A 92 19.15 7.32 -1.96
C VAL A 92 18.88 5.81 -2.02
N PRO A 93 18.17 5.18 -1.06
CA PRO A 93 17.89 3.75 -1.12
C PRO A 93 16.99 3.38 -2.31
N ILE A 94 16.07 4.25 -2.73
CA ILE A 94 15.21 4.00 -3.90
C ILE A 94 16.06 3.89 -5.17
N VAL A 95 17.01 4.80 -5.38
CA VAL A 95 17.91 4.76 -6.54
C VAL A 95 18.82 3.52 -6.49
N VAL A 96 19.34 3.17 -5.31
CA VAL A 96 20.17 1.97 -5.13
C VAL A 96 19.38 0.69 -5.45
N LEU A 97 18.13 0.59 -4.99
CA LEU A 97 17.23 -0.52 -5.30
C LEU A 97 16.91 -0.57 -6.80
N ALA A 98 16.62 0.58 -7.41
CA ALA A 98 16.30 0.67 -8.84
C ALA A 98 17.46 0.16 -9.71
N VAL A 99 18.72 0.43 -9.33
CA VAL A 99 19.89 -0.07 -10.07
C VAL A 99 20.14 -1.55 -9.82
N LYS A 100 19.89 -2.06 -8.61
CA LYS A 100 20.19 -3.45 -8.25
C LYS A 100 19.12 -4.47 -8.64
N VAL A 101 17.86 -4.06 -8.74
CA VAL A 101 16.70 -4.95 -8.91
C VAL A 101 15.97 -4.69 -10.23
N ALA A 102 16.62 -3.99 -11.18
CA ALA A 102 16.02 -3.65 -12.48
C ALA A 102 15.55 -4.88 -13.28
N ASP A 103 16.20 -6.03 -13.08
CA ASP A 103 15.98 -7.22 -13.92
C ASP A 103 14.65 -7.95 -13.63
N ASN A 104 14.06 -7.77 -12.44
CA ASN A 104 12.84 -8.50 -12.02
C ASN A 104 11.74 -7.56 -11.52
N ILE A 105 11.21 -6.74 -12.43
CA ILE A 105 10.12 -5.81 -12.10
C ILE A 105 8.84 -6.53 -11.63
N LEU A 106 8.58 -7.73 -12.16
CA LEU A 106 7.44 -8.57 -11.78
C LEU A 106 7.48 -8.94 -10.29
N GLN A 107 8.66 -9.26 -9.76
CA GLN A 107 8.82 -9.62 -8.36
C GLN A 107 8.53 -8.42 -7.45
N ILE A 108 8.99 -7.22 -7.81
CA ILE A 108 8.69 -5.99 -7.07
C ILE A 108 7.18 -5.76 -7.00
N TYR A 109 6.47 -5.94 -8.13
CA TYR A 109 5.02 -5.83 -8.17
C TYR A 109 4.32 -6.87 -7.30
N LEU A 110 4.78 -8.13 -7.32
CA LEU A 110 4.20 -9.20 -6.50
C LEU A 110 4.42 -8.97 -5.00
N ILE A 111 5.58 -8.47 -4.59
CA ILE A 111 5.83 -8.10 -3.18
C ILE A 111 4.88 -6.98 -2.75
N ALA A 112 4.74 -5.95 -3.58
CA ALA A 112 3.83 -4.83 -3.29
C ALA A 112 2.37 -5.32 -3.20
N ASP A 113 1.94 -6.20 -4.10
CA ASP A 113 0.60 -6.77 -4.11
C ASP A 113 0.35 -7.70 -2.91
N LEU A 114 1.34 -8.49 -2.50
CA LEU A 114 1.26 -9.34 -1.30
C LEU A 114 1.03 -8.49 -0.04
N ILE A 115 1.79 -7.41 0.14
CA ILE A 115 1.63 -6.48 1.27
C ILE A 115 0.26 -5.79 1.20
N SER A 116 -0.17 -5.40 0.01
CA SER A 116 -1.49 -4.80 -0.23
C SER A 116 -2.63 -5.74 0.15
N SER A 117 -2.59 -6.99 -0.31
CA SER A 117 -3.54 -8.07 0.02
C SER A 117 -3.58 -8.37 1.51
N SER A 118 -2.44 -8.21 2.20
CA SER A 118 -2.32 -8.42 3.64
C SER A 118 -2.98 -7.32 4.49
N ILE A 119 -2.93 -6.05 4.05
CA ILE A 119 -3.32 -4.89 4.87
C ILE A 119 -4.71 -4.35 4.49
N ILE A 120 -5.08 -4.36 3.21
CA ILE A 120 -6.35 -3.76 2.74
C ILE A 120 -7.58 -4.42 3.39
N PRO A 121 -7.72 -5.77 3.47
CA PRO A 121 -8.90 -6.40 4.03
C PRO A 121 -9.15 -6.02 5.49
N ILE A 122 -8.08 -5.91 6.30
CA ILE A 122 -8.21 -5.55 7.71
C ILE A 122 -8.55 -4.07 7.90
N ILE A 123 -8.05 -3.18 7.03
CA ILE A 123 -8.46 -1.77 7.02
C ILE A 123 -9.94 -1.64 6.66
N PHE A 124 -10.41 -2.34 5.62
CA PHE A 124 -11.83 -2.34 5.24
C PHE A 124 -12.73 -2.85 6.37
N LEU A 125 -12.29 -3.87 7.10
CA LEU A 125 -13.01 -4.41 8.24
C LEU A 125 -13.04 -3.42 9.41
N GLY A 126 -11.93 -2.72 9.66
CA GLY A 126 -11.84 -1.66 10.67
C GLY A 126 -12.63 -0.39 10.36
N LEU A 127 -12.79 -0.03 9.08
CA LEU A 127 -13.58 1.12 8.64
C LEU A 127 -15.09 0.83 8.62
N SER A 128 -15.49 -0.45 8.74
CA SER A 128 -16.90 -0.86 8.72
C SER A 128 -17.59 -0.60 10.07
N ASP A 129 -18.16 0.60 10.22
CA ASP A 129 -18.96 1.01 11.39
C ASP A 129 -20.24 0.18 11.59
N ARG A 130 -20.66 -0.60 10.57
CA ARG A 130 -21.95 -1.31 10.58
C ARG A 130 -21.89 -2.67 11.27
N PHE A 131 -20.79 -3.41 11.12
CA PHE A 131 -20.68 -4.81 11.58
C PHE A 131 -19.64 -5.02 12.68
N PHE A 132 -18.57 -4.22 12.72
CA PHE A 132 -17.41 -4.45 13.59
C PHE A 132 -17.16 -3.29 14.55
N TRP A 133 -18.24 -2.85 15.20
CA TRP A 133 -18.22 -1.71 16.10
C TRP A 133 -17.30 -1.89 17.35
N PHE A 134 -16.87 -3.12 17.65
CA PHE A 134 -15.90 -3.43 18.70
C PHE A 134 -14.43 -3.37 18.26
N LEU A 135 -14.12 -3.33 16.95
CA LEU A 135 -12.73 -3.24 16.48
C LEU A 135 -12.17 -1.86 16.80
N THR A 136 -11.08 -1.81 17.56
CA THR A 136 -10.35 -0.57 17.81
C THR A 136 -9.19 -0.46 16.82
N GLY A 137 -8.73 0.77 16.52
CA GLY A 137 -7.59 0.98 15.62
C GLY A 137 -6.35 0.17 15.98
N VAL A 138 -6.14 -0.11 17.29
CA VAL A 138 -5.05 -0.99 17.75
C VAL A 138 -5.22 -2.43 17.25
N ASP A 139 -6.44 -2.98 17.26
CA ASP A 139 -6.69 -4.34 16.77
C ASP A 139 -6.50 -4.44 15.25
N VAL A 140 -6.84 -3.37 14.52
CA VAL A 140 -6.62 -3.26 13.07
C VAL A 140 -5.11 -3.21 12.76
N MET A 141 -4.34 -2.44 13.52
CA MET A 141 -2.88 -2.36 13.37
C MET A 141 -2.21 -3.70 13.70
N VAL A 142 -2.64 -4.36 14.77
CA VAL A 142 -2.11 -5.69 15.15
C VAL A 142 -2.55 -6.76 14.15
N GLY A 143 -3.75 -6.66 13.57
CA GLY A 143 -4.20 -7.52 12.48
C GLY A 143 -3.35 -7.37 11.21
N GLY A 144 -3.05 -6.13 10.81
CA GLY A 144 -2.20 -5.86 9.64
C GLY A 144 -0.76 -6.33 9.82
N LEU A 145 -0.15 -6.08 10.98
CA LEU A 145 1.19 -6.60 11.28
C LEU A 145 1.17 -8.13 11.48
N GLY A 146 0.11 -8.63 12.09
CA GLY A 146 -0.14 -10.06 12.31
C GLY A 146 -0.24 -10.83 11.01
N ALA A 147 -0.84 -10.25 9.97
CA ALA A 147 -0.92 -10.83 8.65
C ALA A 147 0.47 -11.10 8.05
N LEU A 148 1.41 -10.16 8.17
CA LEU A 148 2.80 -10.34 7.73
C LEU A 148 3.51 -11.46 8.52
N VAL A 149 3.25 -11.52 9.83
CA VAL A 149 3.75 -12.60 10.70
C VAL A 149 3.12 -13.95 10.32
N ALA A 150 1.85 -14.00 9.95
CA ALA A 150 1.18 -15.21 9.51
C ALA A 150 1.79 -15.76 8.21
N ILE A 151 2.10 -14.89 7.25
CA ILE A 151 2.81 -15.27 6.01
C ILE A 151 4.21 -15.81 6.36
N PHE A 152 4.93 -15.16 7.28
CA PHE A 152 6.22 -15.64 7.74
C PHE A 152 6.12 -17.02 8.40
N ILE A 153 5.19 -17.22 9.33
CA ILE A 153 4.94 -18.51 10.00
C ILE A 153 4.61 -19.58 8.96
N PHE A 154 3.71 -19.30 8.03
CA PHE A 154 3.39 -20.22 6.95
C PHE A 154 4.63 -20.59 6.13
N GLY A 155 5.43 -19.61 5.72
CA GLY A 155 6.67 -19.88 5.00
C GLY A 155 7.67 -20.70 5.82
N THR A 156 7.76 -20.47 7.13
CA THR A 156 8.63 -21.30 7.99
C THR A 156 8.14 -22.74 8.14
N VAL A 157 6.83 -22.96 8.15
CA VAL A 157 6.22 -24.30 8.24
C VAL A 157 6.30 -25.03 6.91
N TYR A 158 6.12 -24.33 5.79
CA TYR A 158 6.12 -24.90 4.45
C TYR A 158 7.53 -25.30 3.99
N TYR A 159 8.54 -24.46 4.22
CA TYR A 159 9.92 -24.73 3.83
C TYR A 159 10.79 -25.34 4.95
N GLY A 160 10.30 -25.35 6.19
CA GLY A 160 11.02 -25.90 7.35
C GLY A 160 12.13 -24.99 7.93
N THR A 161 12.50 -23.90 7.25
CA THR A 161 13.54 -22.96 7.72
C THR A 161 13.05 -21.51 7.82
N ALA A 162 13.43 -20.81 8.89
CA ALA A 162 13.10 -19.39 9.08
C ALA A 162 13.67 -18.46 7.99
N LYS A 163 14.81 -18.82 7.40
CA LYS A 163 15.41 -18.08 6.27
C LYS A 163 14.56 -18.17 5.00
N GLU A 164 13.92 -19.31 4.76
CA GLU A 164 13.09 -19.54 3.58
C GLU A 164 11.72 -18.89 3.73
N GLY A 165 11.15 -18.87 4.94
CA GLY A 165 9.94 -18.07 5.21
C GLY A 165 10.14 -16.57 4.97
N GLY A 166 11.32 -16.02 5.28
CA GLY A 166 11.66 -14.64 4.93
C GLY A 166 11.87 -14.42 3.43
N LYS A 167 12.41 -15.41 2.70
CA LYS A 167 12.50 -15.37 1.24
C LYS A 167 11.13 -15.47 0.57
N LEU A 168 10.18 -16.17 1.19
CA LEU A 168 8.79 -16.25 0.71
C LEU A 168 8.08 -14.91 0.76
N LEU A 169 8.29 -14.11 1.82
CA LEU A 169 7.78 -12.73 1.90
C LEU A 169 8.28 -11.84 0.75
N LEU A 170 9.49 -12.12 0.26
CA LEU A 170 10.09 -11.44 -0.89
C LEU A 170 9.82 -12.16 -2.22
N ILE A 171 9.03 -13.25 -2.21
CA ILE A 171 8.71 -14.11 -3.36
C ILE A 171 9.99 -14.39 -4.17
N TRP A 172 11.07 -14.75 -3.47
CA TRP A 172 12.41 -14.85 -4.05
C TRP A 172 12.61 -16.09 -4.93
N ASN A 173 11.77 -17.11 -4.76
CA ASN A 173 11.75 -18.30 -5.63
C ASN A 173 10.95 -18.09 -6.93
N GLY A 174 10.35 -16.92 -7.15
CA GLY A 174 9.52 -16.68 -8.33
C GLY A 174 8.16 -17.39 -8.29
N LEU A 175 7.35 -17.15 -9.34
CA LEU A 175 5.98 -17.67 -9.47
C LEU A 175 5.88 -18.93 -10.34
N TYR A 176 6.95 -19.27 -11.06
CA TYR A 176 6.92 -20.22 -12.19
C TYR A 176 7.64 -21.54 -11.92
N ASP A 177 7.94 -21.87 -10.67
CA ASP A 177 8.39 -23.23 -10.34
C ASP A 177 7.16 -24.14 -10.14
N PRO A 178 6.91 -25.12 -11.03
CA PRO A 178 5.73 -25.99 -10.93
C PRO A 178 5.75 -26.90 -9.68
N GLU A 179 6.89 -26.99 -8.99
CA GLU A 179 7.06 -27.75 -7.76
C GLU A 179 6.83 -26.90 -6.48
N ASP A 180 6.79 -25.56 -6.57
CA ASP A 180 6.74 -24.69 -5.40
C ASP A 180 5.46 -23.83 -5.32
N TRP A 181 4.49 -24.32 -4.55
CA TRP A 181 3.21 -23.65 -4.29
C TRP A 181 3.25 -22.63 -3.15
N GLY A 182 4.43 -22.35 -2.58
CA GLY A 182 4.58 -21.47 -1.43
C GLY A 182 4.12 -20.03 -1.72
N ALA A 183 4.39 -19.51 -2.92
CA ALA A 183 3.95 -18.16 -3.31
C ALA A 183 2.42 -18.04 -3.35
N PHE A 184 1.73 -19.05 -3.89
CA PHE A 184 0.27 -19.09 -3.90
C PHE A 184 -0.31 -19.14 -2.47
N GLY A 185 0.26 -20.01 -1.62
CA GLY A 185 -0.14 -20.09 -0.22
C GLY A 185 0.09 -18.80 0.56
N ALA A 186 1.16 -18.05 0.24
CA ALA A 186 1.41 -16.73 0.83
C ALA A 186 0.31 -15.72 0.47
N PHE A 187 -0.15 -15.69 -0.78
CA PHE A 187 -1.25 -14.82 -1.22
C PHE A 187 -2.60 -15.20 -0.60
N GLU A 188 -2.84 -16.49 -0.37
CA GLU A 188 -4.05 -16.95 0.31
C GLU A 188 -4.02 -16.57 1.80
N ILE A 189 -2.89 -16.78 2.48
CA ILE A 189 -2.76 -16.55 3.92
C ILE A 189 -2.66 -15.07 4.26
N ALA A 190 -2.20 -14.22 3.35
CA ALA A 190 -2.12 -12.78 3.55
C ALA A 190 -3.45 -12.16 4.08
N PRO A 191 -4.61 -12.32 3.41
CA PRO A 191 -5.88 -11.81 3.92
C PRO A 191 -6.42 -12.61 5.12
N PHE A 192 -6.34 -13.95 5.09
CA PHE A 192 -6.96 -14.79 6.13
C PHE A 192 -6.21 -14.75 7.46
N GLY A 193 -4.87 -14.77 7.42
CA GLY A 193 -4.01 -14.70 8.59
C GLY A 193 -4.19 -13.38 9.34
N GLY A 194 -4.32 -12.27 8.61
CA GLY A 194 -4.59 -10.96 9.20
C GLY A 194 -5.92 -10.88 9.93
N ILE A 195 -6.99 -11.37 9.29
CA ILE A 195 -8.33 -11.40 9.89
C ILE A 195 -8.37 -12.31 11.12
N LEU A 196 -7.74 -13.48 11.05
CA LEU A 196 -7.71 -14.43 12.16
C LEU A 196 -6.95 -13.88 13.36
N ILE A 197 -5.78 -13.30 13.15
CA ILE A 197 -4.99 -12.69 14.23
C ILE A 197 -5.71 -11.46 14.81
N ALA A 198 -6.35 -10.65 13.97
CA ALA A 198 -7.18 -9.54 14.43
C ALA A 198 -8.33 -10.03 15.33
N LEU A 199 -9.03 -11.10 14.93
CA LEU A 199 -10.09 -11.71 15.74
C LEU A 199 -9.56 -12.27 17.06
N VAL A 200 -8.40 -12.94 17.05
CA VAL A 200 -7.75 -13.45 18.27
C VAL A 200 -7.40 -12.29 19.21
N CYS A 201 -6.86 -11.18 18.69
CA CYS A 201 -6.57 -9.99 19.49
C CYS A 201 -7.82 -9.34 20.08
N VAL A 202 -8.90 -9.25 19.31
CA VAL A 202 -10.19 -8.78 19.83
C VAL A 202 -10.68 -9.68 20.95
N VAL A 203 -10.67 -11.00 20.76
CA VAL A 203 -11.12 -11.96 21.77
C VAL A 203 -10.27 -11.85 23.04
N ALA A 204 -8.95 -11.74 22.89
CA ALA A 204 -8.03 -11.55 24.01
C ALA A 204 -8.30 -10.24 24.77
N ARG A 205 -8.53 -9.13 24.05
CA ARG A 205 -8.81 -7.81 24.65
C ARG A 205 -10.16 -7.80 25.36
N VAL A 206 -11.21 -8.28 24.70
CA VAL A 206 -12.56 -8.37 25.28
C VAL A 206 -12.56 -9.31 26.49
N GLY A 207 -11.83 -10.43 26.41
CA GLY A 207 -11.62 -11.36 27.52
C GLY A 207 -10.89 -10.71 28.70
N ALA A 208 -9.83 -9.95 28.46
CA ALA A 208 -9.11 -9.22 29.50
C ALA A 208 -9.98 -8.17 30.20
N ILE A 209 -10.79 -7.42 29.43
CA ILE A 209 -11.74 -6.45 29.99
C ILE A 209 -12.83 -7.15 30.79
N TRP A 210 -13.31 -8.31 30.33
CA TRP A 210 -14.29 -9.12 31.07
C TRP A 210 -13.74 -9.62 32.41
N VAL A 211 -12.50 -10.14 32.43
CA VAL A 211 -11.81 -10.56 33.66
C VAL A 211 -11.60 -9.38 34.61
N TYR A 212 -11.14 -8.24 34.09
CA TYR A 212 -10.94 -7.02 34.87
C TYR A 212 -12.26 -6.48 35.47
N CYS A 213 -13.35 -6.49 34.71
CA CYS A 213 -14.68 -6.12 35.19
C CYS A 213 -15.21 -7.09 36.26
N LYS A 214 -14.93 -8.39 36.12
CA LYS A 214 -15.31 -9.42 37.11
C LYS A 214 -14.58 -9.24 38.44
N ILE A 215 -13.32 -8.79 38.41
CA ILE A 215 -12.53 -8.49 39.60
C ILE A 215 -12.94 -7.15 40.22
N THR A 216 -13.24 -6.14 39.41
CA THR A 216 -13.47 -4.75 39.87
C THR A 216 -14.95 -4.40 40.12
N LYS A 217 -15.89 -5.32 39.86
CA LYS A 217 -17.36 -5.12 39.95
C LYS A 217 -17.89 -3.87 39.21
N LYS A 218 -17.21 -3.45 38.13
CA LYS A 218 -17.66 -2.34 37.26
C LYS A 218 -18.50 -2.88 36.10
N PRO A 219 -19.52 -2.13 35.62
CA PRO A 219 -20.36 -2.57 34.51
C PRO A 219 -19.54 -2.73 33.22
N PHE A 220 -19.77 -3.83 32.50
CA PHE A 220 -19.09 -4.17 31.25
C PHE A 220 -19.61 -3.29 30.10
N ARG A 221 -18.84 -2.26 29.73
CA ARG A 221 -19.18 -1.29 28.66
C ARG A 221 -18.40 -1.50 27.35
N ALA A 222 -17.54 -2.51 27.27
CA ALA A 222 -16.66 -2.75 26.10
C ALA A 222 -17.42 -3.10 24.82
N LEU A 223 -18.69 -3.51 24.92
CA LEU A 223 -19.56 -3.83 23.79
C LEU A 223 -20.71 -2.81 23.59
N GLN A 224 -20.62 -1.60 24.16
CA GLN A 224 -21.62 -0.52 23.93
C GLN A 224 -21.18 0.49 22.87
N ARG A 225 -21.97 0.64 21.80
CA ARG A 225 -21.80 1.61 20.69
C ARG A 225 -21.11 2.93 21.15
N PRO A 226 -20.07 3.54 20.50
CA PRO A 226 -20.03 4.98 20.63
C PRO A 226 -21.32 5.58 20.16
N VAL A 227 -21.92 6.32 21.08
CA VAL A 227 -22.72 7.45 20.70
C VAL A 227 -21.78 8.32 19.85
N PRO A 228 -22.12 8.61 18.58
CA PRO A 228 -21.31 9.52 17.77
C PRO A 228 -21.16 10.81 18.56
N VAL A 229 -19.91 11.22 18.79
CA VAL A 229 -19.63 12.55 19.35
C VAL A 229 -20.04 13.52 18.26
N GLU A 230 -21.13 14.26 18.46
CA GLU A 230 -21.45 15.43 17.64
C GLU A 230 -20.25 16.36 17.75
N ILE A 231 -19.46 16.41 16.68
CA ILE A 231 -18.45 17.43 16.50
C ILE A 231 -19.29 18.70 16.29
N VAL A 232 -19.46 19.49 17.33
CA VAL A 232 -19.98 20.85 17.19
C VAL A 232 -18.95 21.55 16.30
N GLU A 233 -19.30 21.75 15.03
CA GLU A 233 -18.59 22.67 14.16
C GLU A 233 -18.67 24.03 14.86
N GLU A 234 -17.61 24.43 15.56
CA GLU A 234 -17.43 25.85 15.88
C GLU A 234 -17.30 26.56 14.54
N GLU A 235 -18.41 27.19 14.14
CA GLU A 235 -18.52 28.15 13.05
C GLU A 235 -17.40 29.17 13.24
N PHE A 236 -16.31 28.99 12.49
CA PHE A 236 -15.16 29.86 12.51
C PHE A 236 -15.60 31.18 11.87
N ASP A 237 -15.98 32.13 12.72
CA ASP A 237 -16.51 33.45 12.36
C ASP A 237 -15.62 34.10 11.28
N SER A 238 -16.13 34.14 10.05
CA SER A 238 -15.49 34.75 8.89
C SER A 238 -15.59 36.27 8.98
N ALA A 239 -14.96 36.86 9.99
CA ALA A 239 -14.82 38.31 10.16
C ALA A 239 -13.41 38.79 9.78
N TYR A 240 -12.90 38.37 8.61
CA TYR A 240 -11.67 38.90 8.02
C TYR A 240 -11.95 39.54 6.65
N GLY A 241 -12.15 40.87 6.67
CA GLY A 241 -11.69 41.75 5.61
C GLY A 241 -12.68 42.19 4.53
N SER A 242 -13.69 42.99 4.86
CA SER A 242 -14.16 44.03 3.91
C SER A 242 -13.64 45.39 4.38
N THR A 243 -12.48 45.80 3.88
CA THR A 243 -12.11 47.21 3.91
C THR A 243 -13.08 47.96 3.00
N ASN A 244 -14.05 48.65 3.59
CA ASN A 244 -14.83 49.68 2.91
C ASN A 244 -13.84 50.73 2.38
N ALA A 245 -13.63 50.72 1.07
CA ALA A 245 -13.04 51.84 0.37
C ALA A 245 -13.99 53.04 0.54
N LYS A 246 -13.59 53.98 1.39
CA LYS A 246 -14.10 55.35 1.33
C LYS A 246 -13.73 55.91 -0.04
N SER A 247 -14.73 56.10 -0.90
CA SER A 247 -14.67 57.10 -1.96
C SER A 247 -14.97 58.44 -1.31
N ASP A 248 -13.94 59.26 -1.12
CA ASP A 248 -14.06 60.67 -0.75
C ASP A 248 -14.70 61.45 -1.92
N ASP A 249 -15.49 62.45 -1.56
CA ASP A 249 -15.98 63.55 -2.41
C ASP A 249 -14.81 64.38 -3.00
#